data_AF-A0A7C6MBQ2-F1
#
_entry.id   AF-A0A7C6MBQ2-F1
#
_cell.length_a   1.000
_cell.length_b   1.000
_cell.length_c   1.000
_cell.angle_alpha   90.00
_cell.angle_beta   90.00
_cell.angle_gamma   90.00
#
_symmetry.space_group_name_H-M   'P 1'
#
loop_
_entity.id
_entity.type
_entity.pdbx_description
1 polymer ?
#
loop_
_entity_poly.entity_id
_entity_poly.type
_entity_poly.pdbx_seq_one_letter_code
_entity_poly.pdbx_strand_id
1 'polypeptide(L)'
;MKRFSFRLEKLLNFRLFREREAEINLGKAISARDALQLELDDIALKRVRTSGERRSQMPLNELLAIEHYITRLDDTKEKLIEKLVMANIEVEKVREKYISATKNRRVLSKLREKKTTEWKKYVLEEEAAILDDISNFRNRNGSL
;
A
#
# COMPACT_ATOMS: atom_id res chain seq x y z
N MET A 1 28.64 3.40 -28.42
CA MET A 1 27.16 3.48 -28.50
C MET A 1 26.60 4.33 -27.38
N LYS A 2 25.55 5.13 -27.66
CA LYS A 2 24.91 5.99 -26.65
C LYS A 2 24.12 5.14 -25.65
N ARG A 3 24.33 5.38 -24.34
CA ARG A 3 23.55 4.72 -23.27
C ARG A 3 22.07 5.13 -23.36
N PHE A 4 21.16 4.23 -22.99
CA PHE A 4 19.74 4.54 -22.89
C PHE A 4 19.48 5.69 -21.91
N SER A 5 18.69 6.68 -22.32
CA SER A 5 18.24 7.76 -21.46
C SER A 5 16.73 7.93 -21.56
N PHE A 6 16.02 7.80 -20.43
CA PHE A 6 14.58 8.03 -20.39
C PHE A 6 14.27 9.49 -20.01
N ARG A 7 13.67 10.24 -20.94
CA ARG A 7 13.35 11.67 -20.75
C ARG A 7 12.51 11.96 -19.50
N LEU A 8 11.67 11.01 -19.08
CA LEU A 8 10.76 11.16 -17.92
C LEU A 8 11.30 10.49 -16.64
N GLU A 9 12.60 10.17 -16.56
CA GLU A 9 13.18 9.48 -15.38
C GLU A 9 12.93 10.25 -14.08
N LYS A 10 13.13 11.57 -14.08
CA LYS A 10 12.87 12.42 -12.90
C LYS A 10 11.41 12.34 -12.44
N LEU A 11 10.47 12.36 -13.39
CA LEU A 11 9.05 12.25 -13.09
C LEU A 11 8.68 10.85 -12.57
N LEU A 12 9.27 9.79 -13.13
CA LEU A 12 9.09 8.43 -12.64
C LEU A 12 9.59 8.30 -11.19
N ASN A 13 10.77 8.85 -10.88
CA ASN A 13 11.32 8.84 -9.52
C ASN A 13 10.42 9.60 -8.54
N PHE A 14 9.88 10.75 -8.94
CA PHE A 14 8.92 11.48 -8.13
C PHE A 14 7.64 10.66 -7.86
N ARG A 15 7.11 9.96 -8.87
CA ARG A 15 5.92 9.10 -8.69
C ARG A 15 6.19 7.89 -7.80
N LEU A 16 7.38 7.29 -7.88
CA LEU A 16 7.82 6.23 -6.96
C LEU A 16 7.85 6.73 -5.51
N PHE A 17 8.38 7.94 -5.29
CA PHE A 17 8.39 8.55 -3.97
C PHE A 17 6.97 8.78 -3.44
N ARG A 18 6.06 9.33 -4.27
CA ARG A 18 4.67 9.61 -3.86
C ARG A 18 3.88 8.35 -3.56
N GLU A 19 4.11 7.27 -4.31
CA GLU A 19 3.51 5.98 -4.01
C GLU A 19 3.97 5.43 -2.66
N ARG A 20 5.28 5.47 -2.37
CA ARG A 20 5.83 5.02 -1.08
C ARG A 20 5.29 5.87 0.09
N GLU A 21 5.14 7.17 -0.10
CA GLU A 21 4.50 8.04 0.90
C GLU A 21 3.04 7.65 1.14
N ALA A 22 2.27 7.39 0.08
CA ALA A 22 0.89 6.93 0.19
C ALA A 22 0.77 5.55 0.85
N GLU A 23 1.71 4.63 0.56
CA GLU A 23 1.80 3.32 1.21
C GLU A 23 2.02 3.43 2.72
N ILE A 24 2.96 4.29 3.14
CA ILE A 24 3.23 4.55 4.56
C ILE A 24 1.99 5.12 5.24
N ASN A 25 1.31 6.06 4.60
CA ASN A 25 0.09 6.67 5.16
C ASN A 25 -1.04 5.65 5.27
N LEU A 26 -1.19 4.75 4.29
CA LEU A 26 -2.16 3.66 4.36
C LEU A 26 -1.85 2.73 5.54
N GLY A 27 -0.57 2.36 5.72
CA GLY A 27 -0.13 1.55 6.86
C GLY A 27 -0.49 2.21 8.20
N LYS A 28 -0.23 3.51 8.35
CA LYS A 28 -0.59 4.26 9.57
C LYS A 28 -2.10 4.25 9.84
N ALA A 29 -2.92 4.47 8.81
CA ALA A 29 -4.37 4.48 8.95
C ALA A 29 -4.91 3.09 9.36
N ILE A 30 -4.38 2.02 8.74
CA ILE A 30 -4.72 0.64 9.09
C ILE A 30 -4.33 0.35 10.55
N SER A 31 -3.11 0.67 10.96
CA SER A 31 -2.67 0.45 12.35
C SER A 31 -3.53 1.19 13.38
N ALA A 32 -3.96 2.41 13.08
CA ALA A 32 -4.86 3.17 13.96
C ALA A 32 -6.25 2.51 14.07
N ARG A 33 -6.80 2.02 12.95
CA ARG A 33 -8.05 1.25 12.93
C ARG A 33 -7.91 -0.05 13.71
N ASP A 34 -6.82 -0.78 13.51
CA ASP A 34 -6.57 -2.06 14.18
C ASP A 34 -6.41 -1.89 15.70
N ALA A 35 -5.78 -0.81 16.15
CA ALA A 35 -5.70 -0.49 17.58
C ALA A 35 -7.09 -0.30 18.20
N LEU A 36 -8.01 0.39 17.51
CA LEU A 36 -9.39 0.54 17.96
C LEU A 36 -10.16 -0.79 17.98
N GLN A 37 -9.92 -1.67 17.01
CA GLN A 37 -10.51 -3.01 16.99
C GLN A 37 -10.04 -3.85 18.18
N LEU A 38 -8.73 -3.82 18.49
CA LEU A 38 -8.19 -4.52 19.65
C LEU A 38 -8.79 -4.01 20.96
N GLU A 39 -8.99 -2.70 21.10
CA GLU A 39 -9.64 -2.10 22.27
C GLU A 39 -11.12 -2.56 22.36
N LEU A 40 -11.83 -2.61 21.24
CA LEU A 40 -13.21 -3.09 21.18
C LEU A 40 -13.32 -4.57 21.59
N ASP A 41 -12.38 -5.41 21.13
CA ASP A 41 -12.33 -6.83 21.47
C ASP A 41 -12.05 -7.04 22.96
N ASP A 42 -11.15 -6.24 23.55
CA ASP A 42 -10.89 -6.24 24.99
C ASP A 42 -12.12 -5.83 25.82
N ILE A 43 -12.84 -4.79 25.39
CA ILE A 43 -14.12 -4.39 26.02
C ILE A 43 -15.14 -5.52 25.94
N ALA A 44 -15.26 -6.21 24.80
CA ALA A 44 -16.15 -7.34 24.65
C ALA A 44 -15.79 -8.49 25.61
N LEU A 45 -14.50 -8.81 25.74
CA LEU A 45 -14.02 -9.83 26.68
C LEU A 45 -14.30 -9.44 28.14
N LYS A 46 -14.02 -8.20 28.52
CA LYS A 46 -14.30 -7.67 29.86
C LYS A 46 -15.79 -7.77 30.19
N ARG A 47 -16.65 -7.44 29.23
CA ARG A 47 -18.10 -7.53 29.39
C ARG A 47 -18.55 -8.97 29.66
N VAL A 48 -18.08 -9.93 28.87
CA VAL A 48 -18.40 -11.35 29.05
C VAL A 48 -17.94 -11.86 30.41
N ARG A 49 -16.71 -11.52 30.82
CA ARG A 49 -16.16 -11.90 32.13
C ARG A 49 -17.00 -11.35 33.28
N THR A 50 -17.29 -10.04 33.25
CA THR A 50 -18.08 -9.37 34.29
C THR A 50 -19.49 -9.97 34.38
N SER A 51 -20.13 -10.27 33.25
CA SER A 51 -21.43 -10.94 33.25
C SER A 51 -21.38 -12.34 33.86
N GLY A 52 -20.26 -13.06 33.71
CA GLY A 52 -20.03 -14.38 34.31
C GLY A 52 -19.72 -14.37 35.81
N GLU A 53 -19.39 -13.21 36.40
CA GLU A 53 -19.13 -13.07 37.84
C GLU A 53 -20.41 -13.10 38.68
N ARG A 54 -21.58 -12.95 38.04
CA ARG A 54 -22.88 -13.05 38.72
C ARG A 54 -23.07 -14.43 39.33
N ARG A 55 -23.31 -14.48 40.64
CA ARG A 55 -23.53 -15.72 41.40
C ARG A 55 -24.84 -15.62 42.19
N SER A 56 -25.46 -16.78 42.42
CA SER A 56 -26.60 -16.87 43.34
C SER A 56 -26.19 -16.42 44.74
N GLN A 57 -27.06 -15.67 45.42
CA GLN A 57 -26.86 -15.14 46.78
C GLN A 57 -25.76 -14.07 46.94
N MET A 58 -25.40 -13.37 45.86
CA MET A 58 -24.51 -12.20 45.93
C MET A 58 -25.21 -11.02 46.63
N PRO A 59 -24.50 -10.23 47.46
CA PRO A 59 -25.10 -9.08 48.13
C PRO A 59 -25.47 -7.98 47.11
N LEU A 60 -26.52 -7.22 47.40
CA LEU A 60 -27.12 -6.25 46.47
C LEU A 60 -26.13 -5.19 45.98
N ASN A 61 -25.23 -4.73 46.84
CA ASN A 61 -24.20 -3.75 46.49
C ASN A 61 -23.21 -4.28 45.43
N GLU A 62 -22.84 -5.55 45.50
CA GLU A 62 -21.98 -6.18 44.48
C GLU A 62 -22.73 -6.34 43.15
N LEU A 63 -24.01 -6.70 43.20
CA LEU A 63 -24.85 -6.77 42.00
C LEU A 63 -24.98 -5.39 41.32
N LEU A 64 -25.22 -4.33 42.10
CA LEU A 64 -25.29 -2.96 41.57
C LEU A 64 -23.96 -2.51 40.96
N ALA A 65 -22.83 -2.84 41.59
CA ALA A 65 -21.51 -2.52 41.06
C ALA A 65 -21.26 -3.22 39.71
N ILE A 66 -21.64 -4.50 39.58
CA ILE A 66 -21.56 -5.25 38.32
C ILE A 66 -22.40 -4.59 37.23
N GLU A 67 -23.67 -4.23 37.53
CA GLU A 67 -24.54 -3.60 36.54
C GLU A 67 -23.99 -2.25 36.08
N HIS A 68 -23.57 -1.38 37.01
CA HIS A 68 -22.97 -0.10 36.66
C HIS A 68 -21.73 -0.24 35.78
N TYR A 69 -20.88 -1.23 36.08
CA TYR A 69 -19.70 -1.49 35.26
C TYR A 69 -20.06 -2.01 33.87
N ILE A 70 -21.04 -2.90 33.75
CA ILE A 70 -21.55 -3.39 32.45
C ILE A 70 -22.12 -2.22 31.63
N THR A 71 -22.94 -1.35 32.22
CA THR A 71 -23.47 -0.16 31.53
C THR A 71 -22.33 0.71 31.01
N ARG A 72 -21.29 0.95 31.82
CA ARG A 72 -20.11 1.72 31.38
C ARG A 72 -19.36 1.03 30.23
N LEU A 73 -19.24 -0.29 30.26
CA LEU A 73 -18.61 -1.06 29.18
C LEU A 73 -19.41 -0.95 27.88
N ASP A 74 -20.75 -1.00 27.96
CA ASP A 74 -21.65 -0.83 26.82
C ASP A 74 -21.54 0.59 26.23
N ASP A 75 -21.54 1.64 27.05
CA ASP A 75 -21.31 3.03 26.59
C ASP A 75 -19.95 3.20 25.92
N THR A 76 -18.92 2.53 26.45
CA THR A 76 -17.56 2.58 25.90
C THR A 76 -17.50 1.87 24.56
N LYS A 77 -18.16 0.71 24.45
CA LYS A 77 -18.28 -0.06 23.21
C LYS A 77 -18.93 0.76 22.11
N GLU A 78 -20.04 1.45 22.39
CA GLU A 78 -20.72 2.30 21.39
C GLU A 78 -19.78 3.39 20.84
N LYS A 79 -19.09 4.10 21.73
CA LYS A 79 -18.10 5.13 21.33
C LYS A 79 -16.95 4.55 20.51
N LEU A 80 -16.48 3.34 20.82
CA LEU A 80 -15.44 2.67 20.05
C LEU A 80 -15.93 2.27 18.67
N ILE A 81 -17.16 1.78 18.55
CA ILE A 81 -17.78 1.45 17.26
C ILE A 81 -17.85 2.70 16.37
N GLU A 82 -18.30 3.84 16.89
CA GLU A 82 -18.32 5.11 16.15
C GLU A 82 -16.93 5.51 15.65
N LYS A 83 -15.92 5.46 16.53
CA LYS A 83 -14.52 5.74 16.16
C LYS A 83 -14.02 4.78 15.09
N LEU A 84 -14.38 3.50 15.17
CA LEU A 84 -13.95 2.46 14.24
C LEU A 84 -14.57 2.68 12.86
N VAL A 85 -15.85 3.08 12.80
CA VAL A 85 -16.50 3.50 11.54
C VAL A 85 -15.74 4.67 10.91
N MET A 86 -15.41 5.70 11.69
CA MET A 86 -14.65 6.85 11.18
C MET A 86 -13.24 6.46 10.71
N ALA A 87 -12.56 5.57 11.44
CA ALA A 87 -11.25 5.05 11.07
C ALA A 87 -11.31 4.24 9.77
N ASN A 88 -12.34 3.40 9.58
CA ASN A 88 -12.54 2.66 8.33
C ASN A 88 -12.74 3.60 7.14
N ILE A 89 -13.55 4.65 7.30
CA ILE A 89 -13.74 5.67 6.26
C ILE A 89 -12.39 6.31 5.89
N GLU A 90 -11.54 6.63 6.87
CA GLU A 90 -10.23 7.20 6.61
C GLU A 90 -9.28 6.21 5.92
N VAL A 91 -9.30 4.92 6.32
CA VAL A 91 -8.54 3.86 5.65
C VAL A 91 -8.91 3.77 4.18
N GLU A 92 -10.20 3.78 3.84
CA GLU A 92 -10.63 3.72 2.43
C GLU A 92 -10.21 4.97 1.65
N LYS A 93 -10.36 6.17 2.23
CA LYS A 93 -9.89 7.42 1.59
C LYS A 93 -8.39 7.38 1.28
N VAL A 94 -7.57 6.90 2.21
CA VAL A 94 -6.12 6.80 2.00
C VAL A 94 -5.78 5.67 1.03
N ARG A 95 -6.53 4.56 1.05
CA ARG A 95 -6.38 3.46 0.08
C ARG A 95 -6.62 3.93 -1.35
N GLU A 96 -7.66 4.72 -1.59
CA GLU A 96 -7.92 5.30 -2.92
C GLU A 96 -6.74 6.16 -3.41
N LYS A 97 -6.15 6.98 -2.53
CA LYS A 97 -4.96 7.77 -2.85
C LYS A 97 -3.76 6.89 -3.21
N TYR A 98 -3.53 5.81 -2.46
CA TYR A 98 -2.49 4.84 -2.77
C TYR A 98 -2.72 4.17 -4.13
N ILE A 99 -3.93 3.68 -4.40
CA ILE A 99 -4.30 3.09 -5.70
C ILE A 99 -4.03 4.06 -6.85
N SER A 100 -4.41 5.33 -6.69
CA SER A 100 -4.15 6.38 -7.68
C SER A 100 -2.66 6.61 -7.90
N ALA A 101 -1.88 6.73 -6.82
CA ALA A 101 -0.42 6.89 -6.89
C ALA A 101 0.25 5.72 -7.60
N THR A 102 -0.12 4.48 -7.26
CA THR A 102 0.35 3.26 -7.92
C THR A 102 -0.01 3.23 -9.40
N LYS A 103 -1.25 3.54 -9.77
CA LYS A 103 -1.67 3.63 -11.19
C LYS A 103 -0.78 4.63 -11.94
N ASN A 104 -0.61 5.83 -11.39
CA ASN A 104 0.21 6.88 -11.99
C ASN A 104 1.67 6.46 -12.15
N ARG A 105 2.27 5.79 -11.17
CA ARG A 105 3.63 5.25 -11.27
C ARG A 105 3.73 4.19 -12.36
N ARG A 106 2.81 3.22 -12.37
CA ARG A 106 2.81 2.08 -13.31
C ARG A 106 2.73 2.51 -14.78
N VAL A 107 1.98 3.57 -15.09
CA VAL A 107 1.91 4.12 -16.45
C VAL A 107 3.31 4.53 -16.94
N LEU A 108 4.10 5.24 -16.11
CA LEU A 108 5.45 5.66 -16.51
C LEU A 108 6.45 4.51 -16.53
N SER A 109 6.33 3.54 -15.61
CA SER A 109 7.17 2.33 -15.64
C SER A 109 6.99 1.57 -16.95
N LYS A 110 5.74 1.33 -17.37
CA LYS A 110 5.45 0.66 -18.65
C LYS A 110 5.98 1.45 -19.85
N LEU A 111 5.85 2.77 -19.83
CA LEU A 111 6.39 3.61 -20.91
C LEU A 111 7.92 3.53 -20.99
N ARG A 112 8.62 3.54 -19.84
CA ARG A 112 10.07 3.37 -19.77
C ARG A 112 10.50 2.02 -20.30
N GLU A 113 9.82 0.94 -19.90
CA GLU A 113 10.07 -0.41 -20.41
C GLU A 113 9.94 -0.46 -21.93
N LYS A 114 8.83 0.06 -22.49
CA LYS A 114 8.63 0.13 -23.95
C LYS A 114 9.73 0.91 -24.65
N LYS A 115 10.14 2.07 -24.11
CA LYS A 115 11.23 2.87 -24.70
C LYS A 115 12.58 2.16 -24.61
N THR A 116 12.78 1.36 -23.57
CA THR A 116 13.99 0.56 -23.40
C THR A 116 14.05 -0.56 -24.42
N THR A 117 12.94 -1.24 -24.71
CA THR A 117 12.89 -2.29 -25.73
C THR A 117 13.07 -1.73 -27.13
N GLU A 118 12.46 -0.58 -27.45
CA GLU A 118 12.67 0.15 -28.71
C GLU A 118 14.16 0.52 -28.90
N TRP A 119 14.80 1.07 -27.87
CA TRP A 119 16.22 1.41 -27.93
C TRP A 119 17.12 0.18 -28.14
N LYS A 120 16.83 -0.94 -27.46
CA LYS A 120 17.58 -2.19 -27.67
C LYS A 120 17.49 -2.70 -29.10
N LYS A 121 16.31 -2.61 -29.73
CA LYS A 121 16.13 -3.00 -31.14
C LYS A 121 16.95 -2.11 -32.07
N TYR A 122 16.85 -0.80 -31.89
CA TYR A 122 17.63 0.18 -32.67
C TYR A 122 19.14 -0.07 -32.59
N VAL A 123 19.65 -0.32 -31.38
CA VAL A 123 21.07 -0.63 -31.15
C VAL A 123 21.49 -1.89 -31.91
N LEU A 124 20.66 -2.94 -31.86
CA LEU A 124 20.95 -4.21 -32.52
C LEU A 124 20.93 -4.06 -34.05
N GLU A 125 20.02 -3.25 -34.59
CA GLU A 125 19.96 -2.91 -36.01
C GLU A 125 21.19 -2.08 -36.45
N GLU A 126 21.64 -1.10 -35.66
CA GLU A 126 22.88 -0.36 -35.93
C GLU A 126 24.12 -1.28 -35.91
N GLU A 127 24.22 -2.19 -34.92
CA GLU A 127 25.33 -3.15 -34.85
C GLU A 127 25.36 -4.07 -36.07
N ALA A 128 24.20 -4.58 -36.49
CA ALA A 128 24.08 -5.42 -37.68
C ALA A 128 24.51 -4.67 -38.95
N ALA A 129 24.07 -3.42 -39.13
CA ALA A 129 24.46 -2.60 -40.28
C ALA A 129 25.98 -2.36 -40.34
N ILE A 130 26.60 -2.06 -39.19
CA ILE A 130 28.06 -1.88 -39.10
C ILE A 130 28.80 -3.18 -39.47
N LEU A 131 28.31 -4.34 -39.03
CA LEU A 131 28.90 -5.64 -39.36
C LEU A 131 28.80 -5.96 -40.85
N ASP A 132 27.66 -5.68 -41.47
CA ASP A 132 27.46 -5.86 -42.91
C ASP A 132 28.38 -4.94 -43.73
N ASP A 133 28.55 -3.68 -43.31
CA ASP A 133 29.48 -2.75 -43.96
C ASP A 133 30.93 -3.24 -43.88
N ILE A 134 31.36 -3.75 -42.73
CA ILE A 134 32.70 -4.35 -42.55
C ILE A 134 32.87 -5.57 -43.45
N SER A 135 31.87 -6.45 -43.51
CA SER A 135 31.87 -7.64 -44.36
C SER A 135 31.98 -7.27 -45.84
N ASN A 136 31.18 -6.30 -46.29
CA ASN A 136 31.20 -5.79 -47.67
C ASN A 136 32.54 -5.13 -48.03
N PHE A 137 33.13 -4.36 -47.11
CA PHE A 137 34.44 -3.75 -47.31
C PHE A 137 35.54 -4.80 -47.46
N ARG A 138 35.51 -5.86 -46.64
CA ARG A 138 36.48 -6.96 -46.69
C ARG A 138 36.35 -7.78 -47.97
N ASN A 139 35.14 -8.07 -48.43
CA ASN A 139 34.90 -8.77 -49.69
C ASN A 139 35.35 -7.96 -50.92
N ARG A 140 35.23 -6.63 -50.88
CA ARG A 140 35.75 -5.75 -51.95
C ARG A 140 37.27 -5.72 -52.03
N ASN A 141 37.96 -5.80 -50.89
CA ASN A 141 39.43 -5.73 -50.86
C ASN A 141 40.13 -7.10 -50.98
N GLY A 142 39.40 -8.22 -50.82
CA GLY A 142 39.91 -9.58 -51.00
C GLY A 142 39.72 -10.16 -52.40
N SER A 143 39.29 -9.34 -53.38
CA SER A 143 39.03 -9.76 -54.76
C SER A 143 40.15 -9.36 -55.74
N LEU A 144 41.38 -9.20 -55.24
CA LEU A 144 42.64 -9.11 -55.99
C LEU A 144 43.48 -10.37 -55.73
#